data_AF-A0A430V0F5-F1
#
_entry.id   AF-A0A430V0F5-F1
#
_cell.length_a   1.000
_cell.length_b   1.000
_cell.length_c   1.000
_cell.angle_alpha   90.00
_cell.angle_beta   90.00
_cell.angle_gamma   90.00
#
_symmetry.space_group_name_H-M   'P 1'
#
loop_
_entity.id
_entity.type
_entity.pdbx_description
1 polymer ?
#
loop_
_entity_poly.entity_id
_entity_poly.type
_entity_poly.pdbx_seq_one_letter_code
_entity_poly.pdbx_strand_id
1 'polypeptide(L)' 'SGVWRCRTAYNCTEACPRDIPVTQLIEEVKRAILFDRF' A
#
# COMPACT_ATOMS: atom_id res chain seq x y z
N SER A 1 5.37 2.29 12.74
CA SER A 1 3.90 2.15 12.58
C SER A 1 3.40 2.90 11.33
N GLY A 2 3.99 2.61 10.15
CA GLY A 2 3.64 3.25 8.87
C GLY A 2 2.62 2.42 8.09
N VAL A 3 3.09 1.61 7.13
CA VAL A 3 2.25 0.77 6.24
C VAL A 3 1.22 -0.09 6.99
N TRP A 4 1.55 -0.52 8.22
CA TRP A 4 0.69 -1.31 9.09
C TRP A 4 -0.52 -0.56 9.67
N ARG A 5 -0.60 0.76 9.51
CA ARG A 5 -1.81 1.54 9.84
C ARG A 5 -2.85 1.54 8.72
N CYS A 6 -2.50 1.06 7.53
CA CYS A 6 -3.44 0.94 6.44
C CYS A 6 -4.54 -0.05 6.82
N ARG A 7 -5.80 0.41 6.81
CA ARG A 7 -7.00 -0.42 7.08
C ARG A 7 -7.59 -1.06 5.82
N THR A 8 -6.90 -0.96 4.69
CA THR A 8 -7.32 -1.61 3.44
C THR A 8 -8.73 -1.15 3.01
N ALA A 9 -9.00 0.15 3.11
CA ALA A 9 -10.29 0.75 2.74
C ALA A 9 -10.45 1.02 1.24
N TYR A 10 -9.39 0.81 0.44
CA TYR A 10 -9.32 0.92 -1.03
C TYR A 10 -9.66 2.28 -1.67
N ASN A 11 -10.20 3.22 -0.90
CA ASN A 11 -10.54 4.57 -1.36
C ASN A 11 -9.34 5.36 -1.92
N CYS A 12 -8.11 5.01 -1.55
CA CYS A 12 -6.91 5.72 -1.98
C CYS A 12 -6.60 5.55 -3.47
N THR A 13 -6.96 4.42 -4.09
CA THR A 13 -6.78 4.23 -5.54
C THR A 13 -7.84 5.00 -6.32
N GLU A 14 -9.11 4.89 -5.91
CA GLU A 14 -10.24 5.57 -6.59
C GLU A 14 -10.18 7.09 -6.46
N ALA A 15 -9.67 7.60 -5.34
CA ALA A 15 -9.53 9.04 -5.11
C ALA A 15 -8.31 9.66 -5.82
N CYS A 16 -7.42 8.86 -6.41
CA CYS A 16 -6.16 9.38 -6.93
C CYS A 16 -6.35 10.07 -8.29
N PRO A 17 -6.14 11.40 -8.41
CA PRO A 17 -6.32 12.13 -9.67
C PRO A 17 -5.20 11.86 -10.70
N ARG A 18 -4.23 11.02 -10.34
CA ARG A 18 -3.07 10.66 -11.17
C ARG A 18 -3.10 9.19 -11.59
N ASP A 19 -4.24 8.50 -11.38
CA ASP A 19 -4.43 7.09 -11.70
C ASP A 19 -3.34 6.17 -11.11
N ILE A 20 -2.82 6.54 -9.93
CA ILE A 20 -1.80 5.74 -9.27
C ILE A 20 -2.49 4.53 -8.63
N PRO A 21 -1.98 3.31 -8.86
CA PRO A 21 -2.52 2.11 -8.22
C PRO A 21 -2.05 2.00 -6.76
N VAL A 22 -2.40 2.99 -5.91
CA VAL A 22 -1.90 3.15 -4.53
C VAL A 22 -2.09 1.89 -3.69
N THR A 23 -3.24 1.23 -3.81
CA THR A 23 -3.50 -0.04 -3.13
C THR A 23 -2.45 -1.10 -3.47
N GLN A 24 -2.11 -1.27 -4.74
CA GLN A 24 -1.14 -2.30 -5.18
C GLN A 24 0.26 -1.97 -4.63
N LEU A 25 0.66 -0.70 -4.71
CA LEU A 25 1.94 -0.23 -4.18
C LEU A 25 2.06 -0.44 -2.65
N ILE A 26 0.97 -0.21 -1.90
CA ILE A 26 0.96 -0.49 -0.45
C ILE A 26 1.16 -1.98 -0.17
N GLU A 27 0.52 -2.86 -0.96
CA GLU A 27 0.71 -4.31 -0.82
C GLU A 27 2.13 -4.75 -1.18
N GLU A 28 2.74 -4.16 -2.21
CA GLU A 28 4.15 -4.39 -2.54
C GLU A 28 5.07 -4.01 -1.37
N VAL A 29 4.84 -2.86 -0.73
CA VAL A 29 5.61 -2.43 0.44
C VAL A 29 5.39 -3.37 1.63
N LYS A 30 4.16 -3.85 1.87
CA LYS A 30 3.89 -4.84 2.93
C LYS A 30 4.66 -6.14 2.66
N ARG A 31 4.64 -6.64 1.42
CA ARG A 31 5.37 -7.84 1.01
C ARG A 31 6.87 -7.66 1.13
N ALA A 32 7.40 -6.52 0.67
CA ALA A 32 8.80 -6.17 0.85
C ALA A 32 9.15 -6.22 2.33
N ILE A 33 8.46 -5.51 3.21
CA ILE A 33 8.79 -5.51 4.64
C ILE A 33 8.64 -6.89 5.31
N LEU A 34 7.69 -7.73 4.86
CA LEU A 34 7.49 -9.08 5.41
C LEU A 34 8.56 -10.09 4.95
N PHE A 35 8.99 -9.99 3.70
CA PHE A 35 9.84 -10.99 3.06
C PHE A 35 11.27 -10.52 2.81
N ASP A 36 11.55 -9.22 2.97
CA ASP A 36 12.89 -8.67 2.97
C ASP A 36 13.60 -9.16 4.23
N ARG A 37 14.42 -10.19 4.05
CA ARG A 37 15.34 -10.71 5.06
C ARG A 37 16.49 -9.72 5.14
N PHE A 38 16.52 -8.92 6.20
CA PHE A 38 17.76 -8.34 6.69
C PHE A 38 18.77 -9.46 7.02
#